data_AF-A0A7V9GHE1-F1
#
_entry.id   AF-A0A7V9GHE1-F1
#
_cell.length_a   1.000
_cell.length_b   1.000
_cell.length_c   1.000
_cell.angle_alpha   90.00
_cell.angle_beta   90.00
_cell.angle_gamma   90.00
#
_symmetry.space_group_name_H-M   'P 1'
#
loop_
_entity.id
_entity.type
_entity.pdbx_description
1 polymer ?
#
loop_
_entity_poly.entity_id
_entity_poly.type
_entity_poly.pdbx_seq_one_letter_code
_entity_poly.pdbx_strand_id
1 'polypeptide(L)'
;MAVELVTGPLDAEVTVPGSKSVTNRALVCAALATGTSELTGVLLADDTEAMLGCLAAVGVRVKVDVTGPPSPVALVHGAAGELAPGPMALDARMSGTTA
;
A
#
# COMPACT_ATOMS: atom_id res chain seq x y z
N MET A 1 19.07 7.92 -17.33
CA MET A 1 19.75 6.74 -16.75
C MET A 1 20.08 5.80 -17.90
N ALA A 2 21.34 5.37 -18.04
CA ALA A 2 21.71 4.35 -19.02
C ALA A 2 21.38 2.97 -18.45
N VAL A 3 20.85 2.07 -19.27
CA VAL A 3 20.59 0.67 -18.90
C VAL A 3 21.75 -0.16 -19.43
N GLU A 4 22.32 -1.00 -18.58
CA GLU A 4 23.43 -1.87 -18.95
C GLU A 4 22.93 -3.12 -19.66
N LEU A 5 23.62 -3.51 -20.75
CA LEU A 5 23.23 -4.67 -21.55
C LEU A 5 23.80 -5.95 -20.94
N VAL A 6 22.96 -6.99 -20.87
CA VAL A 6 23.41 -8.32 -20.47
C VAL A 6 24.17 -8.97 -21.63
N THR A 7 25.41 -9.42 -21.38
CA THR A 7 26.32 -9.95 -22.42
C THR A 7 26.45 -11.47 -22.44
N GLY A 8 25.65 -12.20 -21.65
CA GLY A 8 25.69 -13.65 -21.54
C GLY A 8 24.41 -14.24 -20.91
N PRO A 9 24.32 -15.55 -20.72
CA PRO A 9 23.17 -16.19 -20.07
C PRO A 9 22.95 -15.65 -18.65
N LEU A 10 21.69 -15.41 -18.28
CA LEU A 10 21.30 -14.96 -16.95
C LEU A 10 20.83 -16.15 -16.12
N ASP A 11 21.51 -16.42 -15.01
CA ASP A 11 21.11 -17.39 -13.98
C ASP A 11 21.09 -16.66 -12.63
N ALA A 12 19.88 -16.36 -12.13
CA ALA A 12 19.70 -15.55 -10.94
C ALA A 12 18.38 -15.89 -10.21
N GLU A 13 18.43 -15.85 -8.88
CA GLU A 13 17.26 -15.90 -8.01
C GLU A 13 17.09 -14.54 -7.34
N VAL A 14 15.88 -13.96 -7.41
CA VAL A 14 15.60 -12.61 -6.89
C VAL A 14 14.33 -12.66 -6.06
N THR A 15 14.41 -12.14 -4.84
CA THR A 15 13.23 -11.81 -4.05
C THR A 15 12.68 -10.47 -4.51
N VAL A 16 11.47 -10.49 -5.07
CA VAL A 16 10.80 -9.27 -5.50
C VAL A 16 10.07 -8.59 -4.34
N PRO A 17 9.85 -7.27 -4.41
CA PRO A 17 8.99 -6.58 -3.46
C PRO A 17 7.56 -7.14 -3.43
N GLY A 18 6.79 -6.77 -2.41
CA GLY A 18 5.38 -7.10 -2.32
C GLY A 18 4.57 -6.67 -3.55
N SER A 19 3.45 -7.34 -3.80
CA SER A 19 2.58 -7.00 -4.94
C SER A 19 1.81 -5.70 -4.68
N LYS A 20 1.88 -4.77 -5.63
CA LYS A 20 1.15 -3.49 -5.63
C LYS A 20 -0.35 -3.69 -5.47
N SER A 21 -0.95 -4.54 -6.31
CA SER A 21 -2.40 -4.79 -6.29
C SER A 21 -2.85 -5.50 -5.03
N VAL A 22 -2.02 -6.39 -4.47
CA VAL A 22 -2.32 -7.06 -3.19
C VAL A 22 -2.25 -6.04 -2.04
N THR A 23 -1.21 -5.20 -2.03
CA THR A 23 -1.06 -4.13 -1.03
C THR A 23 -2.26 -3.19 -1.00
N ASN A 24 -2.66 -2.64 -2.15
CA ASN A 24 -3.79 -1.71 -2.22
C ASN A 24 -5.12 -2.37 -1.80
N ARG A 25 -5.38 -3.62 -2.22
CA ARG A 25 -6.59 -4.35 -1.81
C ARG A 25 -6.57 -4.66 -0.31
N ALA A 26 -5.44 -5.10 0.23
CA ALA A 26 -5.30 -5.40 1.65
C ALA A 26 -5.53 -4.16 2.51
N LEU A 27 -5.02 -2.99 2.09
CA LEU A 27 -5.26 -1.72 2.77
C LEU A 27 -6.75 -1.37 2.82
N VAL A 28 -7.47 -1.50 1.71
CA VAL A 28 -8.93 -1.23 1.67
C VAL A 28 -9.71 -2.23 2.53
N CYS A 29 -9.40 -3.54 2.42
CA CYS A 29 -10.06 -4.55 3.25
C CYS A 29 -9.83 -4.31 4.75
N ALA A 30 -8.60 -3.97 5.13
CA ALA A 30 -8.25 -3.66 6.51
C ALA A 30 -8.94 -2.37 7.01
N ALA A 31 -9.04 -1.35 6.15
CA ALA A 31 -9.72 -0.10 6.47
C ALA A 31 -11.23 -0.30 6.73
N LEU A 32 -11.88 -1.22 6.01
CA LEU A 32 -13.30 -1.50 6.17
C LEU A 32 -13.61 -2.51 7.28
N ALA A 33 -12.60 -3.24 7.77
CA ALA A 33 -12.76 -4.22 8.86
C ALA A 33 -13.06 -3.55 10.21
N THR A 34 -13.48 -4.37 11.18
CA THR A 34 -13.52 -4.00 12.59
C THR A 34 -12.15 -4.21 13.24
N GLY A 35 -11.79 -3.38 14.23
CA GLY A 35 -10.56 -3.56 15.00
C GLY A 35 -9.31 -2.98 14.34
N THR A 36 -8.17 -3.69 14.45
CA THR A 36 -6.89 -3.25 13.86
C THR A 36 -6.26 -4.43 13.13
N SER A 37 -5.84 -4.19 11.89
CA SER A 37 -5.14 -5.18 11.07
C SER A 37 -3.67 -4.85 10.95
N GLU A 38 -2.83 -5.89 10.98
CA GLU A 38 -1.40 -5.80 10.72
C GLU A 38 -1.10 -6.42 9.34
N LEU A 39 -0.57 -5.63 8.42
CA LEU A 39 -0.24 -6.05 7.07
C LEU A 39 1.28 -6.06 6.89
N THR A 40 1.88 -7.23 6.72
CA THR A 40 3.34 -7.40 6.54
C THR A 40 3.71 -7.49 5.06
N GLY A 41 4.89 -7.00 4.69
CA GLY A 41 5.40 -7.09 3.32
C GLY A 41 4.66 -6.18 2.34
N VAL A 42 4.06 -5.10 2.84
CA VAL A 42 3.39 -4.10 2.01
C VAL A 42 4.41 -3.42 1.10
N LEU A 43 4.04 -3.21 -0.16
CA LEU A 43 4.87 -2.47 -1.10
C LEU A 43 4.81 -0.98 -0.78
N LEU A 44 5.97 -0.31 -0.70
CA LEU A 44 6.02 1.16 -0.67
C LEU A 44 6.28 1.65 -2.10
N ALA A 45 5.24 2.20 -2.71
CA ALA A 45 5.26 2.74 -4.06
C ALA A 45 4.31 3.93 -4.16
N ASP A 46 4.38 4.69 -5.26
CA ASP A 46 3.52 5.85 -5.51
C ASP A 46 2.03 5.51 -5.39
N ASP A 47 1.61 4.37 -5.94
CA ASP A 47 0.24 3.85 -5.82
C ASP A 47 -0.19 3.55 -4.37
N THR A 48 0.75 3.11 -3.53
CA THR A 48 0.46 2.83 -2.12
C THR A 48 0.38 4.13 -1.33
N GLU A 49 1.23 5.11 -1.62
CA GLU A 49 1.13 6.44 -1.04
C GLU A 49 -0.18 7.15 -1.42
N ALA A 50 -0.60 7.04 -2.69
CA ALA A 50 -1.89 7.55 -3.14
C ALA A 50 -3.04 6.90 -2.36
N MET A 51 -3.03 5.58 -2.23
CA MET A 51 -4.03 4.84 -1.43
C MET A 51 -4.04 5.28 0.04
N LEU A 52 -2.87 5.40 0.67
CA LEU A 52 -2.76 5.85 2.07
C LEU A 52 -3.29 7.27 2.26
N GLY A 53 -3.02 8.17 1.30
CA GLY A 53 -3.57 9.53 1.29
C GLY A 53 -5.10 9.53 1.21
N CYS A 54 -5.68 8.73 0.32
CA CYS A 54 -7.12 8.59 0.20
C CYS A 54 -7.76 8.00 1.47
N LEU A 55 -7.14 6.97 2.05
CA LEU A 55 -7.59 6.37 3.31
C LEU A 55 -7.56 7.39 4.47
N ALA A 56 -6.50 8.19 4.57
CA ALA A 56 -6.43 9.26 5.56
C ALA A 56 -7.54 10.30 5.37
N ALA A 57 -7.84 10.69 4.12
CA ALA A 57 -8.90 11.66 3.81
C ALA A 57 -10.30 11.15 4.20
N VAL A 58 -10.56 9.84 4.08
CA VAL A 58 -11.82 9.21 4.54
C VAL A 58 -11.81 8.89 6.05
N GLY A 59 -10.79 9.31 6.80
CA GLY A 59 -10.72 9.19 8.26
C GLY A 59 -10.08 7.89 8.78
N VAL A 60 -9.52 7.06 7.92
CA VAL A 60 -8.84 5.81 8.31
C VAL A 60 -7.42 6.13 8.77
N ARG A 61 -7.06 5.66 9.96
CA ARG A 61 -5.70 5.81 10.51
C ARG A 61 -4.85 4.61 10.10
N VAL A 62 -3.75 4.89 9.39
CA VAL A 62 -2.75 3.88 9.03
C VAL A 62 -1.38 4.33 9.53
N LYS A 63 -0.67 3.46 10.23
CA LYS A 63 0.74 3.65 10.59
C LYS A 63 1.58 2.65 9.81
N VAL A 64 2.58 3.15 9.09
CA VAL A 64 3.56 2.30 8.38
C VAL A 64 4.86 2.30 9.17
N ASP A 65 5.32 1.11 9.55
CA ASP A 65 6.65 0.87 10.10
C ASP A 65 7.53 0.21 9.03
N VAL A 66 8.73 0.76 8.85
CA VAL A 66 9.72 0.27 7.87
C VAL A 66 10.95 -0.34 8.56
N THR A 67 10.92 -0.49 9.88
CA THR A 67 12.05 -0.93 10.68
C THR A 67 11.92 -2.39 11.13
N GLY A 68 13.00 -3.16 10.98
CA GLY A 68 13.09 -4.54 11.45
C GLY A 68 12.26 -5.56 10.65
N PRO A 69 12.64 -6.85 10.60
CA PRO A 69 11.83 -7.88 9.96
C PRO A 69 10.67 -8.36 10.86
N PRO A 70 9.46 -8.61 10.31
CA PRO A 70 9.07 -8.34 8.92
C PRO A 70 8.86 -6.84 8.71
N SER A 71 9.38 -6.27 7.61
CA SER A 71 9.16 -4.88 7.20
C SER A 71 9.02 -4.82 5.68
N PRO A 72 8.18 -3.93 5.13
CA PRO A 72 7.36 -2.95 5.85
C PRO A 72 6.08 -3.55 6.47
N VAL A 73 5.58 -2.93 7.54
CA VAL A 73 4.33 -3.29 8.22
C VAL A 73 3.37 -2.11 8.22
N ALA A 74 2.15 -2.30 7.75
CA ALA A 74 1.07 -1.32 7.91
C ALA A 74 0.10 -1.78 9.01
N LEU A 75 0.00 -0.98 10.07
CA LEU A 75 -1.03 -1.08 11.10
C LEU A 75 -2.21 -0.21 10.70
N VAL A 76 -3.32 -0.85 10.32
CA VAL A 76 -4.53 -0.19 9.84
C VAL A 76 -5.61 -0.28 10.92
N HIS A 77 -6.05 0.87 11.42
CA HIS A 77 -7.21 0.93 12.31
C HIS A 77 -8.48 0.91 11.48
N GLY A 78 -9.19 -0.21 11.52
CA GLY A 78 -10.41 -0.43 10.76
C GLY A 78 -11.54 0.51 11.20
N ALA A 79 -12.22 1.09 10.22
CA ALA A 79 -13.32 2.02 10.40
C ALA A 79 -14.68 1.32 10.50
N ALA A 80 -14.75 -0.01 10.37
CA ALA A 80 -16.00 -0.77 10.40
C ALA A 80 -17.08 -0.27 9.41
N GLY A 81 -16.65 0.31 8.28
CA GLY A 81 -17.53 0.93 7.28
C GLY A 81 -17.94 2.38 7.58
N GLU A 82 -17.55 2.94 8.73
CA GLU A 82 -17.86 4.31 9.12
C GLU A 82 -16.77 5.29 8.63
N LEU A 83 -16.89 5.69 7.36
CA LEU A 83 -15.98 6.65 6.74
C LEU A 83 -16.44 8.10 6.96
N ALA A 84 -15.50 9.04 6.92
CA ALA A 84 -15.78 10.47 7.03
C ALA A 84 -16.81 10.90 5.96
N PRO A 85 -17.94 11.51 6.35
CA PRO A 85 -19.01 11.85 5.42
C PRO A 85 -18.73 13.14 4.66
N GLY A 86 -19.46 13.34 3.56
CA GLY A 86 -19.48 14.58 2.79
C GLY A 86 -18.70 14.48 1.47
N PRO A 87 -18.82 15.50 0.61
CA PRO A 87 -18.04 15.57 -0.61
C PRO A 87 -16.56 15.69 -0.26
N MET A 88 -15.72 14.86 -0.89
CA MET A 88 -14.27 14.94 -0.76
C MET A 88 -13.61 14.81 -2.13
N ALA A 89 -12.48 15.48 -2.29
CA ALA A 89 -11.57 15.25 -3.40
C ALA A 89 -10.50 14.26 -2.95
N LEU A 90 -10.43 13.11 -3.62
CA LEU A 90 -9.42 12.08 -3.38
C LEU A 90 -8.41 12.12 -4.52
N ASP A 91 -7.14 12.35 -4.20
CA ASP A 91 -6.05 12.34 -5.18
C ASP A 91 -5.50 10.93 -5.35
N ALA A 92 -6.03 10.20 -6.33
CA ALA A 92 -5.54 8.89 -6.71
C ALA A 92 -4.20 8.92 -7.49
N ARG A 93 -3.64 10.11 -7.75
CA ARG A 93 -2.45 10.31 -8.60
C ARG A 93 -2.62 9.58 -9.94
N MET A 94 -1.56 8.92 -10.42
CA MET A 94 -1.59 8.05 -11.61
C MET A 94 -1.93 6.58 -11.26
N SER A 95 -2.48 6.33 -10.07
CA SER A 95 -2.78 4.97 -9.62
C SER A 95 -4.19 4.54 -10.04
N GLY A 96 -4.27 3.83 -11.17
CA GLY A 96 -5.52 3.19 -11.62
C GLY A 96 -6.05 2.11 -10.67
N THR A 97 -5.25 1.63 -9.71
CA THR A 97 -5.71 0.71 -8.64
C THR A 97 -6.27 1.44 -7.41
N THR A 98 -6.13 2.77 -7.37
CA THR A 98 -6.64 3.62 -6.29
C THR A 98 -7.92 4.34 -6.67
N ALA A 99 -8.07 4.73 -7.95
CA ALA A 99 -9.29 5.31 -8.52
C ALA A 99 -10.42 4.28 -8.66
#